data_AF-A0A3A6PSU6-F1
#
_entry.id   AF-A0A3A6PSU6-F1
#
_cell.length_a   1.000
_cell.length_b   1.000
_cell.length_c   1.000
_cell.angle_alpha   90.00
_cell.angle_beta   90.00
_cell.angle_gamma   90.00
#
_symmetry.space_group_name_H-M   'P 1'
#
loop_
_entity.id
_entity.type
_entity.pdbx_description
1 polymer ?
#
loop_
_entity_poly.entity_id
_entity_poly.type
_entity_poly.pdbx_seq_one_letter_code
_entity_poly.pdbx_strand_id
1 'polypeptide(L)' 'MSKAQSTDDELFDEFLSANGHETEPAGWDESYNKKQCPECSGLNDQAATACSVCGWQPGR' A
#
# COMPACT_ATOMS: atom_id res chain seq x y z
N MET A 1 -13.80 2.86 17.09
CA MET A 1 -12.37 2.91 16.78
C MET A 1 -11.79 1.56 17.19
N SER A 2 -11.87 0.56 16.31
CA SER A 2 -11.30 -0.77 16.58
C SER A 2 -9.79 -0.66 16.41
N LYS A 3 -9.03 -0.93 17.48
CA LYS A 3 -7.57 -1.09 17.43
C LYS A 3 -7.28 -2.57 17.52
N ALA A 4 -6.85 -3.18 16.42
CA ALA A 4 -6.30 -4.52 16.44
C ALA A 4 -5.03 -4.52 17.30
N GLN A 5 -4.94 -5.51 18.19
CA GLN A 5 -3.73 -5.78 18.96
C GLN A 5 -2.77 -6.49 17.98
N SER A 6 -1.50 -6.08 17.86
CA SER A 6 -0.57 -6.57 16.82
C SER A 6 -0.36 -8.10 16.70
N THR A 7 -0.85 -8.92 17.63
CA THR A 7 -0.86 -10.40 17.51
C THR A 7 -2.05 -10.96 16.72
N ASP A 8 -3.11 -10.18 16.53
CA ASP A 8 -4.27 -10.55 15.72
C ASP A 8 -3.97 -10.41 14.22
N ASP A 9 -3.20 -9.39 13.82
CA ASP A 9 -3.02 -9.02 12.41
C ASP A 9 -2.50 -10.18 11.54
N GLU A 10 -1.56 -11.00 12.02
CA GLU A 10 -1.09 -12.17 11.25
C GLU A 10 -2.18 -13.23 11.01
N LEU A 11 -3.07 -13.47 11.98
CA LEU A 11 -4.19 -14.42 11.82
C LEU A 11 -5.29 -13.85 10.93
N PHE A 12 -5.49 -12.54 10.98
CA PHE A 12 -6.40 -11.84 10.07
C PHE A 12 -5.86 -11.85 8.64
N ASP A 13 -4.56 -11.65 8.44
CA ASP A 13 -3.91 -11.72 7.13
C ASP A 13 -3.97 -13.14 6.56
N GLU A 14 -3.78 -14.18 7.37
CA GLU A 14 -3.95 -15.58 6.94
C GLU A 14 -5.40 -15.85 6.53
N PHE A 15 -6.38 -15.38 7.30
CA PHE A 15 -7.80 -15.51 6.95
C PHE A 15 -8.14 -14.78 5.65
N LEU A 16 -7.66 -13.55 5.46
CA LEU A 16 -7.88 -12.76 4.25
C LEU A 16 -7.25 -13.43 3.03
N SER A 17 -6.00 -13.89 3.16
CA SER A 17 -5.29 -14.62 2.11
C SER A 17 -6.01 -15.92 1.73
N ALA A 18 -6.52 -16.68 2.71
CA ALA A 18 -7.29 -17.90 2.48
C ALA A 18 -8.61 -17.65 1.74
N ASN A 19 -9.17 -16.44 1.84
CA ASN A 19 -10.38 -16.01 1.14
C ASN A 19 -10.08 -15.24 -0.16
N GLY A 20 -8.80 -15.18 -0.58
CA GLY A 20 -8.37 -14.57 -1.85
C GLY A 20 -8.19 -13.06 -1.80
N HIS A 21 -8.05 -12.45 -0.62
CA HIS A 21 -7.71 -11.04 -0.47
C HIS A 21 -6.19 -10.83 -0.48
N GLU A 22 -5.73 -9.79 -1.19
CA GLU A 22 -4.33 -9.36 -1.19
C GLU A 22 -4.01 -8.66 0.14
N THR A 23 -3.01 -9.17 0.84
CA THR A 23 -2.54 -8.65 2.14
C THR A 23 -1.20 -7.94 2.03
N GLU A 24 -0.60 -7.90 0.84
CA GLU A 24 0.68 -7.22 0.64
C GLU A 24 0.52 -5.69 0.82
N PRO A 25 1.51 -5.02 1.45
CA PRO A 25 1.49 -3.57 1.60
C PRO A 25 1.38 -2.91 0.23
N ALA A 26 0.46 -1.95 0.07
CA ALA A 26 0.26 -1.23 -1.17
C ALA A 26 1.59 -0.66 -1.69
N GLY A 27 1.95 -1.07 -2.91
CA GLY A 27 3.12 -0.59 -3.64
C GLY A 27 2.77 0.61 -4.53
N TRP A 28 3.78 1.16 -5.20
CA TRP A 28 3.54 2.12 -6.28
C TRP A 28 2.89 1.38 -7.46
N ASP A 29 1.82 1.96 -8.02
CA ASP A 29 1.34 1.53 -9.33
C ASP A 29 2.33 1.98 -10.40
N GLU A 30 2.42 1.25 -11.51
CA GLU A 30 3.28 1.61 -12.63
C GLU A 30 2.49 2.23 -13.79
N SER A 31 2.93 3.42 -14.22
CA SER A 31 2.41 4.07 -15.41
C SER A 31 3.58 4.44 -16.31
N TYR A 32 3.86 3.58 -17.30
CA TYR A 32 5.00 3.68 -18.21
C TYR A 32 6.34 3.82 -17.44
N ASN A 33 6.96 4.99 -17.49
CA ASN A 33 8.23 5.31 -16.84
C ASN A 33 8.04 6.11 -15.53
N LYS A 34 6.86 6.05 -14.92
CA LYS A 34 6.49 6.80 -13.73
C LYS A 34 5.86 5.89 -12.70
N LYS A 35 6.05 6.26 -11.44
CA LYS A 35 5.36 5.67 -10.29
C LYS A 35 4.05 6.43 -10.07
N GLN A 36 2.93 5.73 -10.07
CA GLN A 36 1.61 6.27 -9.82
C GLN A 36 1.18 5.99 -8.39
N CYS A 37 0.79 7.04 -7.67
CA CYS A 37 0.32 6.93 -6.30
C CYS A 37 -1.05 6.25 -6.26
N PRO A 38 -1.24 5.17 -5.47
CA PRO A 38 -2.52 4.46 -5.41
C PRO A 38 -3.62 5.28 -4.72
N GLU A 39 -3.25 6.23 -3.84
CA GLU A 39 -4.22 7.04 -3.08
C GLU A 39 -4.80 8.20 -3.89
N CYS A 40 -3.97 8.90 -4.67
CA CYS A 40 -4.36 10.14 -5.34
C CYS A 40 -4.15 10.13 -6.86
N SER A 41 -3.73 9.00 -7.43
CA SER A 41 -3.36 8.84 -8.84
C SER A 41 -2.27 9.80 -9.33
N GLY A 42 -1.49 10.37 -8.41
CA GLY A 42 -0.40 11.31 -8.74
C GLY A 42 0.78 10.59 -9.37
N LEU A 43 1.29 11.10 -10.49
CA LEU A 43 2.48 10.56 -11.17
C LEU A 43 3.76 11.15 -10.59
N ASN A 44 4.70 10.27 -10.27
CA ASN A 44 5.98 10.58 -9.64
C ASN A 44 7.13 9.94 -10.44
N ASP A 45 8.35 10.45 -10.25
CA ASP A 45 9.55 9.85 -10.86
C ASP A 45 9.82 8.44 -10.33
N GLN A 46 10.52 7.60 -11.11
CA GLN A 46 10.85 6.24 -10.66
C GLN A 46 11.72 6.21 -9.40
N ALA A 47 12.50 7.26 -9.16
CA ALA A 47 13.29 7.43 -7.95
C ALA A 47 12.49 7.94 -6.75
N ALA A 48 11.19 8.26 -6.91
CA ALA A 48 10.37 8.76 -5.83
C ALA A 48 10.17 7.70 -4.74
N THR A 49 10.41 8.12 -3.50
CA THR A 49 10.15 7.36 -2.27
C THR A 49 8.83 7.79 -1.61
N ALA A 50 8.29 8.96 -1.99
CA ALA A 50 7.04 9.51 -1.48
C ALA A 50 6.26 10.23 -2.58
N CYS A 51 4.93 10.26 -2.47
CA CYS A 51 4.07 11.04 -3.35
C CYS A 51 4.22 12.52 -3.06
N SER A 52 4.62 13.30 -4.06
CA SER A 52 4.78 14.76 -3.93
C SER A 52 3.45 15.51 -3.75
N VAL A 53 2.31 14.85 -3.99
CA VAL A 53 0.98 15.45 -3.93
C VAL A 53 0.34 15.23 -2.55
N CYS A 54 0.24 13.98 -2.11
CA CYS A 54 -0.46 13.62 -0.87
C CYS A 54 0.47 13.10 0.24
N GLY A 55 1.77 12.93 -0.02
CA GLY A 55 2.74 12.46 0.97
C GLY A 55 2.76 10.94 1.21
N TRP A 56 1.99 10.15 0.45
CA TRP A 56 1.94 8.70 0.56
C TRP A 56 3.32 8.04 0.35
N GLN A 57 3.60 6.96 1.08
CA GLN A 57 4.85 6.19 1.03
C GLN A 57 4.54 4.68 1.18
N PRO A 58 5.19 3.79 0.41
CA PRO A 58 5.01 2.35 0.59
C PRO A 58 5.46 1.89 1.98
N GLY A 59 4.65 1.06 2.65
CA GLY A 59 5.00 0.44 3.93
C GLY A 59 5.02 1.36 5.16
N ARG A 60 4.39 2.55 5.09
CA ARG A 60 4.23 3.46 6.24
C ARG A 60 2.84 3.36 6.86
#